data_AF-A0A7X6YMU3-F1
#
_entry.id   AF-A0A7X6YMU3-F1
#
_cell.length_a   1.000
_cell.length_b   1.000
_cell.length_c   1.000
_cell.angle_alpha   90.00
_cell.angle_beta   90.00
_cell.angle_gamma   90.00
#
_symmetry.space_group_name_H-M   'P 1'
#
loop_
_entity.id
_entity.type
_entity.pdbx_description
1 polymer ?
#
loop_
_entity_poly.entity_id
_entity_poly.type
_entity_poly.pdbx_seq_one_letter_code
_entity_poly.pdbx_strand_id
1 'polypeptide(L)' 'MKISCIKQKQDDDNFRIIEKLGMNISYINNPEEVDEEIKKLVSQNYDTIILSNEIAGFSEDIIKKYKKNKDINIIITTRK' A
#
# COMPACT_ATOMS: atom_id res chain seq x y z
N MET A 1 0.96 11.59 -11.21
CA MET A 1 0.31 10.49 -10.47
C MET A 1 1.34 9.41 -10.19
N LYS A 2 1.78 9.28 -8.95
CA LYS A 2 2.70 8.21 -8.50
C LYS A 2 1.92 7.14 -7.76
N ILE A 3 2.09 5.88 -8.18
CA ILE A 3 1.41 4.72 -7.63
C ILE A 3 2.43 3.81 -6.95
N SER A 4 2.13 3.39 -5.73
CA SER A 4 2.92 2.40 -5.00
C SER A 4 2.03 1.25 -4.53
N CYS A 5 2.57 0.04 -4.54
CA CYS A 5 1.95 -1.13 -3.94
C CYS A 5 2.71 -1.56 -2.70
N ILE A 6 2.04 -1.74 -1.57
CA ILE A 6 2.63 -2.33 -0.36
C ILE A 6 2.37 -3.84 -0.37
N LYS A 7 3.43 -4.63 -0.22
CA LYS A 7 3.39 -6.10 -0.25
C LYS A 7 4.19 -6.67 0.92
N GLN A 8 3.73 -7.78 1.49
CA GLN A 8 4.61 -8.56 2.36
C GLN A 8 5.61 -9.35 1.53
N LYS A 9 6.87 -9.44 1.99
CA LYS A 9 7.91 -10.21 1.27
C LYS A 9 7.58 -11.69 1.07
N GLN A 10 6.76 -12.27 1.94
CA GLN A 10 6.38 -13.68 1.89
C GLN A 10 5.26 -13.95 0.88
N ASP A 11 4.61 -12.92 0.36
CA ASP A 11 3.73 -13.06 -0.78
C ASP A 11 4.58 -13.06 -2.05
N ASP A 12 4.57 -14.14 -2.82
CA ASP A 12 5.32 -14.20 -4.08
C ASP A 12 4.40 -14.04 -5.30
N ASP A 13 3.14 -14.46 -5.23
CA ASP A 13 2.39 -14.77 -6.46
C ASP A 13 1.65 -13.60 -7.16
N ASN A 14 1.22 -12.54 -6.45
CA ASN A 14 0.14 -11.69 -6.99
C ASN A 14 0.49 -10.32 -7.62
N PHE A 15 1.77 -9.93 -7.72
CA PHE A 15 2.10 -8.55 -8.14
C PHE A 15 3.22 -8.41 -9.19
N ARG A 16 3.64 -9.50 -9.83
CA ARG A 16 4.62 -9.43 -10.96
C ARG A 16 4.14 -8.53 -12.10
N ILE A 17 2.82 -8.39 -12.26
CA ILE A 17 2.23 -7.47 -13.25
C ILE A 17 2.46 -6.02 -12.84
N ILE A 18 2.40 -5.70 -11.55
CA ILE A 18 2.65 -4.33 -11.04
C ILE A 18 4.11 -3.93 -11.27
N GLU A 19 5.06 -4.83 -10.99
CA GLU A 19 6.49 -4.60 -11.28
C GLU A 19 6.74 -4.36 -12.78
N LYS A 20 6.13 -5.20 -13.62
CA LYS A 20 6.27 -5.11 -15.09
C LYS A 20 5.65 -3.86 -15.69
N LEU A 21 4.68 -3.26 -15.02
CA LEU A 21 4.05 -2.00 -15.42
C LEU A 21 4.82 -0.76 -14.94
N GLY A 22 5.98 -0.93 -14.30
CA GLY A 22 6.84 0.17 -13.83
C GLY A 22 6.30 0.88 -12.60
N MET A 23 5.38 0.26 -11.86
CA MET A 23 4.88 0.79 -10.58
C MET A 23 5.83 0.42 -9.44
N ASN A 24 5.92 1.30 -8.44
CA ASN A 24 6.78 1.06 -7.28
C ASN A 24 6.17 -0.04 -6.40
N ILE A 25 7.00 -0.99 -5.95
CA ILE A 25 6.62 -1.95 -4.92
C ILE A 25 7.42 -1.68 -3.66
N SER A 26 6.70 -1.45 -2.56
CA SER A 26 7.28 -1.40 -1.24
C SER A 26 7.03 -2.72 -0.52
N TYR A 27 8.11 -3.31 -0.04
CA TYR A 27 8.07 -4.59 0.66
C TYR A 27 8.20 -4.38 2.17
N ILE A 28 7.19 -4.81 2.92
CA ILE A 28 7.21 -4.86 4.38
C ILE A 28 7.48 -6.28 4.86
N ASN A 29 8.12 -6.42 6.02
CA ASN A 29 8.33 -7.75 6.62
C ASN A 29 7.20 -8.08 7.60
N ASN A 30 6.81 -7.10 8.41
CA ASN A 30 5.72 -7.23 9.37
C ASN A 30 4.52 -6.37 8.90
N PRO A 31 3.29 -6.93 8.80
CA PRO A 31 2.11 -6.14 8.49
C PRO A 31 1.86 -4.92 9.41
N GLU A 32 2.34 -4.94 10.66
CA GLU A 32 2.25 -3.79 11.58
C GLU A 32 3.05 -2.55 11.11
N GLU A 33 4.03 -2.73 10.22
CA GLU A 33 4.84 -1.64 9.64
C GLU A 33 4.07 -0.83 8.59
N VAL A 34 2.84 -1.23 8.24
CA VAL A 34 2.03 -0.61 7.18
C VAL A 34 1.82 0.89 7.39
N ASP A 35 1.59 1.34 8.63
CA ASP A 35 1.32 2.75 8.92
C ASP A 35 2.55 3.63 8.68
N GLU A 36 3.73 3.12 9.00
CA GLU A 36 5.00 3.80 8.76
C GLU A 36 5.30 3.87 7.27
N GLU A 37 5.05 2.78 6.54
CA GLU A 37 5.30 2.73 5.11
C GLU A 37 4.34 3.63 4.33
N ILE A 38 3.05 3.70 4.73
CA ILE A 38 2.10 4.65 4.14
C ILE A 38 2.59 6.09 4.35
N LYS A 39 3.02 6.46 5.56
CA LYS A 39 3.53 7.82 5.84
C LYS A 39 4.74 8.16 4.98
N LYS A 40 5.65 7.20 4.79
CA LYS A 40 6.83 7.34 3.93
C LYS A 40 6.42 7.54 2.47
N LEU A 41 5.48 6.76 1.94
CA LEU A 41 4.98 6.91 0.59
C LEU A 41 4.27 8.26 0.39
N VAL A 42 3.45 8.69 1.34
CA VAL A 42 2.81 10.01 1.32
C VAL A 42 3.86 11.12 1.29
N SER A 43 4.90 11.03 2.12
CA SER A 43 6.02 11.99 2.15
C SER A 43 6.85 12.01 0.86
N GLN A 44 6.84 10.90 0.10
CA GLN A 44 7.47 10.79 -1.22
C GLN A 44 6.56 11.25 -2.38
N ASN A 45 5.41 11.86 -2.06
CA ASN A 45 4.38 12.33 -2.99
C ASN A 45 3.78 11.18 -3.83
N TYR A 46 3.50 10.04 -3.21
CA TYR A 46 2.67 9.01 -3.82
C TYR A 46 1.19 9.36 -3.60
N ASP A 47 0.46 9.50 -4.72
CA ASP A 47 -0.95 9.90 -4.73
C ASP A 47 -1.88 8.69 -4.59
N THR A 48 -1.37 7.49 -4.89
CA THR A 48 -2.13 6.24 -4.82
C THR A 48 -1.30 5.13 -4.19
N ILE A 49 -1.86 4.50 -3.16
CA ILE A 49 -1.26 3.39 -2.44
C ILE A 49 -2.20 2.19 -2.53
N ILE A 50 -1.70 1.09 -3.07
CA ILE A 50 -2.42 -0.16 -3.25
C ILE A 50 -1.92 -1.17 -2.22
N LEU A 51 -2.80 -1.86 -1.51
CA LEU A 51 -2.42 -2.93 -0.59
C LEU A 51 -3.52 -4.00 -0.48
N SER A 52 -3.15 -5.16 0.04
CA SER A 52 -4.11 -6.26 0.27
C SER A 52 -4.98 -5.99 1.50
N ASN A 53 -6.17 -6.59 1.54
CA ASN A 53 -7.06 -6.50 2.70
C ASN A 53 -6.42 -7.01 3.99
N GLU A 54 -5.53 -8.01 3.89
CA GLU A 54 -4.80 -8.53 5.03
C GLU A 54 -3.88 -7.48 5.64
N ILE A 55 -3.07 -6.79 4.84
CA ILE A 55 -2.18 -5.72 5.31
C ILE A 55 -3.00 -4.53 5.81
N ALA A 56 -4.12 -4.21 5.14
CA ALA A 56 -4.99 -3.11 5.53
C ALA A 56 -5.60 -3.30 6.93
N GLY A 57 -5.83 -4.55 7.33
CA GLY A 57 -6.36 -4.88 8.66
C GLY A 57 -5.44 -4.48 9.82
N PHE A 58 -4.14 -4.27 9.57
CA PHE A 58 -3.17 -3.85 10.58
C PHE A 58 -2.98 -2.33 10.65
N SER A 59 -3.65 -1.57 9.78
CA SER A 59 -3.58 -0.12 9.75
C SER A 59 -4.80 0.52 10.39
N GLU A 60 -4.60 1.23 11.50
CA GLU A 60 -5.63 2.13 12.02
C GLU A 60 -5.68 3.45 11.23
N ASP A 61 -4.54 3.90 10.71
CA ASP A 61 -4.40 5.19 10.04
C ASP A 61 -5.17 5.23 8.70
N ILE A 62 -5.31 4.11 7.99
CA ILE A 62 -6.14 4.02 6.78
C ILE A 62 -7.58 4.47 7.09
N ILE A 63 -8.16 3.96 8.17
CA ILE A 63 -9.56 4.22 8.53
C ILE A 63 -9.72 5.62 9.16
N LYS A 64 -8.79 6.01 10.05
CA LYS A 64 -8.90 7.24 10.84
C LYS A 64 -8.44 8.49 10.08
N LYS A 65 -7.36 8.41 9.31
CA LYS A 65 -6.72 9.57 8.66
C LYS A 65 -7.01 9.63 7.16
N TYR A 66 -6.75 8.55 6.44
CA TYR A 66 -6.75 8.58 4.98
C TYR A 66 -8.15 8.43 4.37
N LYS A 67 -9.11 7.84 5.09
CA LYS A 67 -10.52 7.75 4.65
C LYS A 67 -11.16 9.10 4.27
N LYS A 68 -10.73 10.20 4.89
CA LYS A 68 -11.26 11.56 4.63
C LYS A 68 -10.31 12.43 3.80
N ASN A 69 -9.12 11.93 3.48
CA ASN A 69 -8.11 12.68 2.75
C ASN A 69 -8.43 12.61 1.25
N LYS A 70 -8.52 13.77 0.58
CA LYS A 70 -8.81 13.84 -0.87
C LYS A 70 -7.56 13.76 -1.74
N ASP A 71 -6.38 13.94 -1.14
CA ASP A 71 -5.11 14.02 -1.85
C ASP A 71 -4.44 12.63 -1.97
N ILE A 72 -4.80 11.68 -1.10
CA ILE A 72 -4.22 10.33 -1.06
C ILE A 72 -5.30 9.28 -1.28
N ASN A 73 -5.14 8.49 -2.34
CA ASN A 73 -6.04 7.39 -2.68
C ASN A 73 -5.49 6.07 -2.14
N ILE A 74 -6.22 5.43 -1.23
CA ILE A 74 -5.87 4.09 -0.74
C ILE A 74 -6.81 3.06 -1.35
N ILE A 75 -6.25 2.13 -2.11
CA ILE A 75 -6.98 1.05 -2.79
C ILE A 75 -6.68 -0.26 -2.07
N ILE A 76 -7.72 -0.87 -1.52
CA ILE A 76 -7.62 -2.18 -0.85
C ILE A 76 -8.09 -3.25 -1.82
N THR A 77 -7.22 -4.20 -2.15
CA THR A 77 -7.53 -5.31 -3.04
C THR A 77 -7.70 -6.61 -2.24
N THR A 78 -8.71 -7.40 -2.56
CA THR A 78 -8.81 -8.77 -2.04
C THR A 78 -7.95 -9.71 -2.86
N ARG A 79 -7.28 -10.67 -2.22
CA ARG A 79 -6.70 -11.81 -2.95
C ARG A 79 -7.82 -12.51 -3.71
N LYS A 80 -7.59 -12.84 -4.98
CA LYS A 80 -8.39 -13.83 -5.71
C LYS A 80 -7.69 -15.17 -5.61
#